data_AF-A0A1R2BEI2-F1
#
_entry.id   AF-A0A1R2BEI2-F1
#
_cell.length_a   1.000
_cell.length_b   1.000
_cell.length_c   1.000
_cell.angle_alpha   90.00
_cell.angle_beta   90.00
_cell.angle_gamma   90.00
#
_symmetry.space_group_name_H-M   'P 1'
#
loop_
_entity.id
_entity.type
_entity.pdbx_description
1 polymer ?
#
loop_
_entity_poly.entity_id
_entity_poly.type
_entity_poly.pdbx_seq_one_letter_code
_entity_poly.pdbx_strand_id
1 'polypeptide(L)'
;MDLDDNYMFQCPACRQHISDSQIHDHIQNCEFYYRHSSNSDLYSSINSSFDSSYHYARASLTSSESEDMVETASVDFSTRHKHMTPSKTHSIAVCPVCYNNYHNTEHPPLMLPSCGHTVCKPCLKDIKEKSIKITCPICRAPSKLEIKSLPINYALLELTEKKSQIKCHVHNHDYVAYCKDDKKILCGVCIFDHKGHICCLLNDSELQSITDEKKSKIDIQIQELNTTKKIWIEALLEMDKIIHLINERIEIHKNCIVETEKKMIKAIQDGSKKCIQDLAELAAHDTLKNLQNTFGENISSLSQQIGVLEKKIELFDELTMAEKLNDEMNIEIKPLNDVPVLTAAKNILEKLSISLDYKQAIQNQKMF
;
A
#
# COMPACT_ATOMS: atom_id res chain seq x y z
N MET A 1 -27.29 9.83 -34.42
CA MET A 1 -28.18 10.68 -33.63
C MET A 1 -28.03 10.20 -32.21
N ASP A 2 -27.36 11.01 -31.42
CA ASP A 2 -26.67 10.65 -30.18
C ASP A 2 -27.65 10.18 -29.09
N LEU A 3 -27.35 9.04 -28.48
CA LEU A 3 -27.93 8.61 -27.22
C LEU A 3 -26.76 8.38 -26.26
N ASP A 4 -26.32 9.48 -25.65
CA ASP A 4 -25.44 9.45 -24.49
C ASP A 4 -26.14 8.69 -23.37
N ASP A 5 -25.70 7.46 -23.11
CA ASP A 5 -26.04 6.70 -21.91
C ASP A 5 -25.47 7.45 -20.71
N ASN A 6 -26.34 8.26 -20.10
CA ASN A 6 -26.05 9.14 -18.98
C ASN A 6 -25.90 8.31 -17.70
N TYR A 7 -24.77 7.60 -17.57
CA TYR A 7 -24.45 6.80 -16.40
C TYR A 7 -24.23 7.73 -15.21
N MET A 8 -25.12 7.63 -14.21
CA MET A 8 -25.17 8.52 -13.07
C MET A 8 -24.58 7.84 -11.83
N PHE A 9 -23.39 8.24 -11.43
CA PHE A 9 -22.69 7.76 -10.25
C PHE A 9 -23.28 8.37 -8.99
N GLN A 10 -23.61 7.55 -7.99
CA GLN A 10 -24.08 8.05 -6.71
C GLN A 10 -22.88 8.41 -5.82
N CYS A 11 -22.74 9.69 -5.47
CA CYS A 11 -21.70 10.13 -4.54
C CYS A 11 -21.91 9.49 -3.17
N PRO A 12 -20.92 8.79 -2.59
CA PRO A 12 -21.09 8.10 -1.32
C PRO A 12 -21.23 9.04 -0.11
N ALA A 13 -20.84 10.31 -0.24
CA ALA A 13 -20.91 11.30 0.84
C ALA A 13 -22.28 11.99 0.92
N CYS A 14 -22.76 12.59 -0.19
CA CYS A 14 -24.02 13.32 -0.22
C CYS A 14 -25.18 12.54 -0.86
N ARG A 15 -24.92 11.34 -1.39
CA ARG A 15 -25.88 10.45 -2.07
C ARG A 15 -26.53 11.03 -3.33
N GLN A 16 -26.01 12.14 -3.87
CA GLN A 16 -26.46 12.68 -5.15
C GLN A 16 -25.95 11.84 -6.33
N HIS A 17 -26.81 11.65 -7.32
CA HIS A 17 -26.49 11.00 -8.59
C HIS A 17 -25.87 12.02 -9.56
N ILE A 18 -24.68 11.72 -10.09
CA ILE A 18 -23.83 12.65 -10.81
C ILE A 18 -23.40 12.02 -12.13
N SER A 19 -23.52 12.75 -13.22
CA SER A 19 -23.07 12.29 -14.53
C SER A 19 -21.55 12.18 -14.58
N ASP A 20 -21.03 11.34 -15.48
CA ASP A 20 -19.60 11.14 -15.68
C ASP A 20 -18.85 12.47 -15.96
N SER A 21 -19.47 13.38 -16.70
CA SER A 21 -18.89 14.71 -16.99
C SER A 21 -18.77 15.63 -15.77
N GLN A 22 -19.59 15.40 -14.73
CA GLN A 22 -19.70 16.25 -13.55
C GLN A 22 -19.03 15.63 -12.31
N ILE A 23 -18.56 14.38 -12.40
CA ILE A 23 -18.02 13.65 -11.24
C ILE A 23 -16.76 14.31 -10.69
N HIS A 24 -15.88 14.80 -11.57
CA HIS A 24 -14.63 15.45 -11.17
C HIS A 24 -14.87 16.79 -10.45
N ASP A 25 -15.80 17.60 -10.96
CA ASP A 25 -16.18 18.87 -10.34
C ASP A 25 -16.97 18.66 -9.04
N HIS A 26 -17.87 17.67 -9.01
CA HIS A 26 -18.60 17.32 -7.80
C HIS A 26 -17.68 16.83 -6.68
N ILE A 27 -16.68 15.96 -6.96
CA ILE A 27 -15.74 15.51 -5.93
C ILE A 27 -14.94 16.69 -5.34
N GLN A 28 -14.60 17.68 -6.17
CA GLN A 28 -13.87 18.87 -5.73
C GLN A 28 -14.73 19.85 -4.92
N ASN A 29 -16.05 19.89 -5.14
CA ASN A 29 -16.94 20.90 -4.56
C ASN A 29 -18.02 20.33 -3.62
N CYS A 30 -18.05 19.02 -3.37
CA CYS A 30 -19.05 18.40 -2.52
C CYS A 30 -18.85 18.79 -1.04
N GLU A 31 -19.76 19.62 -0.52
CA GLU A 31 -19.72 20.14 0.86
C GLU A 31 -19.62 19.03 1.92
N PHE A 32 -20.19 17.85 1.66
CA PHE A 32 -20.13 16.70 2.57
C PHE A 32 -18.82 15.89 2.46
N TYR A 33 -18.10 16.02 1.36
CA TYR A 33 -16.77 15.43 1.19
C TYR A 33 -15.71 16.24 1.98
N TYR A 34 -15.84 17.57 1.98
CA TYR A 34 -14.93 18.47 2.70
C TYR A 34 -15.23 18.63 4.20
N ARG A 35 -16.47 18.44 4.66
CA ARG A 35 -16.80 18.54 6.10
C ARG A 35 -16.17 17.46 6.99
N HIS A 36 -15.56 16.41 6.43
CA HIS A 36 -14.71 15.49 7.19
C HIS A 36 -13.21 15.84 7.16
N SER A 37 -12.83 16.89 6.41
CA SER A 37 -11.45 17.38 6.27
C SER A 37 -11.21 18.74 6.97
N SER A 38 -12.26 19.51 7.26
CA SER A 38 -12.19 20.78 7.99
C SER A 38 -12.51 20.67 9.48
N ASN A 39 -11.62 20.01 10.22
CA ASN A 39 -11.38 20.30 11.65
C ASN A 39 -9.88 20.57 11.87
N SER A 40 -9.30 21.36 10.95
CA SER A 40 -7.91 21.79 10.95
C SER A 40 -7.86 23.33 10.88
N ASP A 41 -8.48 24.01 11.85
CA ASP A 41 -8.26 25.43 12.09
C ASP A 41 -7.73 25.63 13.51
N LEU A 42 -6.53 25.12 13.78
CA LEU A 42 -5.79 25.50 14.98
C LEU A 42 -4.28 25.22 14.89
N TYR A 43 -3.61 25.54 13.78
CA TYR A 43 -2.16 25.76 13.80
C TYR A 43 -1.65 26.53 12.57
N SER A 44 -1.97 27.83 12.50
CA SER A 44 -1.35 28.74 11.53
C SER A 44 -0.61 29.84 12.29
N SER A 45 0.62 29.54 12.69
CA SER A 45 1.73 30.50 12.80
C SER A 45 2.96 29.75 13.30
N ILE A 46 3.95 29.57 12.42
CA ILE A 46 5.39 29.75 12.66
C ILE A 46 6.15 29.03 11.54
N ASN A 47 7.03 29.79 10.90
CA ASN A 47 8.09 29.42 9.95
C ASN A 47 7.71 29.30 8.48
N SER A 48 7.71 30.48 7.85
CA SER A 48 8.39 30.66 6.57
C SER A 48 9.88 30.32 6.69
N SER A 49 10.47 29.98 5.54
CA SER A 49 11.91 29.86 5.26
C SER A 49 12.53 28.51 5.62
N PHE A 50 12.36 27.51 4.76
CA PHE A 50 13.51 26.83 4.14
C PHE A 50 13.08 26.13 2.85
N ASP A 51 14.05 26.10 1.96
CA ASP A 51 13.96 26.03 0.52
C ASP A 51 13.84 24.60 -0.03
N SER A 52 13.22 24.53 -1.21
CA SER A 52 13.42 23.63 -2.34
C SER A 52 13.46 22.10 -2.20
N SER A 53 12.80 21.51 -3.21
CA SER A 53 13.14 20.26 -3.91
C SER A 53 12.61 18.94 -3.34
N TYR A 54 11.40 18.55 -3.77
CA TYR A 54 11.16 17.16 -4.21
C TYR A 54 10.16 17.13 -5.37
N HIS A 55 10.71 17.16 -6.58
CA HIS A 55 10.03 16.81 -7.81
C HIS A 55 10.47 15.40 -8.20
N TYR A 56 9.60 14.40 -8.05
CA TYR A 56 9.68 13.11 -8.76
C TYR A 56 8.39 12.33 -8.51
N ALA A 57 7.71 11.71 -9.47
CA ALA A 57 7.66 11.79 -10.91
C ALA A 57 6.29 11.24 -11.31
N ARG A 58 5.67 11.88 -12.30
CA ARG A 58 4.50 11.37 -13.01
C ARG A 58 5.04 10.51 -14.15
N ALA A 59 4.73 9.21 -14.17
CA ALA A 59 4.91 8.40 -15.37
C ALA A 59 3.77 7.40 -15.49
N SER A 60 3.16 7.44 -16.67
CA SER A 60 1.91 6.81 -17.06
C SER A 60 2.01 5.31 -17.26
N LEU A 61 0.84 4.69 -17.14
CA LEU A 61 0.48 3.31 -17.48
C LEU A 61 0.91 2.91 -18.91
N THR A 62 1.46 1.70 -19.05
CA THR A 62 1.27 0.83 -20.23
C THR A 62 1.14 -0.62 -19.74
N SER A 63 0.21 -1.36 -20.34
CA SER A 63 -0.25 -2.71 -19.96
C SER A 63 0.45 -3.83 -20.74
N SER A 64 0.15 -5.08 -20.35
CA SER A 64 0.36 -6.40 -21.02
C SER A 64 1.79 -6.97 -21.04
N GLU A 65 2.10 -8.24 -20.78
CA GLU A 65 1.29 -9.46 -20.62
C GLU A 65 2.12 -10.62 -19.99
N SER A 66 1.41 -11.54 -19.30
CA SER A 66 1.64 -13.00 -19.19
C SER A 66 2.72 -13.63 -18.28
N GLU A 67 2.34 -14.83 -17.84
CA GLU A 67 2.72 -15.72 -16.73
C GLU A 67 4.10 -16.40 -16.84
N ASP A 68 4.78 -16.65 -15.70
CA ASP A 68 4.96 -18.00 -15.14
C ASP A 68 5.82 -18.03 -13.86
N MET A 69 5.57 -19.04 -13.03
CA MET A 69 6.11 -19.27 -11.68
C MET A 69 7.63 -19.45 -11.62
N VAL A 70 8.28 -18.81 -10.64
CA VAL A 70 9.40 -19.41 -9.89
C VAL A 70 9.39 -18.95 -8.43
N GLU A 71 9.31 -19.91 -7.53
CA GLU A 71 9.55 -19.81 -6.10
C GLU A 71 11.07 -19.74 -5.84
N THR A 72 11.59 -18.68 -5.22
CA THR A 72 12.77 -18.74 -4.33
C THR A 72 12.94 -17.45 -3.52
N ALA A 73 12.95 -17.62 -2.20
CA ALA A 73 13.91 -17.10 -1.23
C ALA A 73 14.22 -15.58 -1.17
N SER A 74 13.90 -15.03 0.00
CA SER A 74 14.83 -14.31 0.88
C SER A 74 15.58 -13.09 0.33
N VAL A 75 15.15 -11.90 0.72
CA VAL A 75 16.10 -10.79 0.92
C VAL A 75 15.69 -9.93 2.11
N ASP A 76 16.53 -10.03 3.14
CA ASP A 76 16.59 -9.21 4.34
C ASP A 76 16.60 -7.71 4.03
N PHE A 77 15.63 -6.95 4.54
CA PHE A 77 15.86 -5.53 4.78
C PHE A 77 16.44 -5.34 6.17
N SER A 78 17.76 -5.48 6.20
CA SER A 78 18.63 -5.29 7.36
C SER A 78 18.23 -4.09 8.20
N THR A 79 18.02 -4.37 9.48
CA THR A 79 18.00 -3.42 10.59
C THR A 79 19.19 -2.48 10.47
N ARG A 80 18.93 -1.21 10.10
CA ARG A 80 19.94 -0.15 10.20
C ARG A 80 20.23 0.09 11.68
N HIS A 81 21.21 -0.65 12.22
CA HIS A 81 21.96 -0.19 13.37
C HIS A 81 22.58 1.14 12.98
N LYS A 82 22.02 2.24 13.49
CA LYS A 82 22.70 3.54 13.53
C LYS A 82 24.00 3.32 14.31
N HIS A 83 25.10 3.15 13.59
CA HIS A 83 26.41 3.45 14.12
C HIS A 83 26.41 4.93 14.50
N MET A 84 26.17 5.21 15.77
CA MET A 84 26.52 6.51 16.34
C MET A 84 28.04 6.57 16.38
N THR A 85 28.62 7.39 15.51
CA THR A 85 30.00 7.82 15.64
C THR A 85 30.17 8.54 16.98
N PRO A 86 31.15 8.18 17.83
CA PRO A 86 31.34 8.86 19.10
C PRO A 86 31.81 10.30 18.84
N SER A 87 30.98 11.27 19.19
CA SER A 87 31.40 12.68 19.26
C SER A 87 32.51 12.82 20.29
N LYS A 88 33.56 13.56 19.92
CA LYS A 88 34.74 13.82 20.75
C LYS A 88 34.40 14.68 21.99
N THR A 89 33.82 14.06 23.02
CA THR A 89 33.85 14.45 24.46
C THR A 89 33.19 13.35 25.33
N HIS A 90 33.37 12.06 25.01
CA HIS A 90 32.81 11.00 25.84
C HIS A 90 33.56 10.87 27.18
N SER A 91 32.80 10.78 28.27
CA SER A 91 33.28 10.31 29.57
C SER A 91 34.05 8.99 29.37
N ILE A 92 35.31 8.97 29.82
CA ILE A 92 36.33 8.01 29.36
C ILE A 92 36.09 6.56 29.87
N ALA A 93 35.10 6.33 30.75
CA ALA A 93 34.87 5.04 31.40
C ALA A 93 33.38 4.75 31.67
N VAL A 94 32.65 4.29 30.64
CA VAL A 94 31.24 3.84 30.72
C VAL A 94 31.08 2.34 30.42
N CYS A 95 30.02 1.73 30.95
CA CYS A 95 29.65 0.36 30.64
C CYS A 95 29.13 0.25 29.19
N PRO A 96 29.62 -0.69 28.36
CA PRO A 96 29.18 -0.82 26.96
C PRO A 96 27.77 -1.42 26.81
N VAL A 97 27.15 -1.90 27.90
CA VAL A 97 25.81 -2.50 27.88
C VAL A 97 24.75 -1.46 28.26
N CYS A 98 24.90 -0.80 29.41
CA CYS A 98 23.93 0.17 29.91
C CYS A 98 24.34 1.63 29.72
N TYR A 99 25.55 1.89 29.23
CA TYR A 99 26.11 3.24 29.03
C TYR A 99 26.22 4.11 30.30
N ASN A 100 26.03 3.53 31.49
CA ASN A 100 26.27 4.21 32.76
C ASN A 100 27.78 4.32 33.06
N ASN A 101 28.18 5.40 33.73
CA ASN A 101 29.55 5.57 34.23
C ASN A 101 29.89 4.46 35.23
N TYR A 102 31.14 3.98 35.19
CA TYR A 102 31.62 3.06 36.21
C TYR A 102 31.70 3.76 37.57
N HIS A 103 31.35 3.02 38.63
CA HIS A 103 31.36 3.51 39.99
C HIS A 103 31.67 2.35 40.95
N ASN A 104 32.38 2.61 42.05
CA ASN A 104 32.78 1.54 42.97
C ASN A 104 31.59 0.82 43.64
N THR A 105 30.44 1.49 43.77
CA THR A 105 29.24 0.95 44.43
C THR A 105 28.15 0.50 43.44
N GLU A 106 27.59 1.43 42.65
CA GLU A 106 26.40 1.18 41.81
C GLU A 106 26.74 0.39 40.54
N HIS A 107 27.82 0.76 39.86
CA HIS A 107 28.26 0.16 38.60
C HIS A 107 29.72 -0.32 38.65
N PRO A 108 30.08 -1.30 39.51
CA PRO A 108 31.46 -1.78 39.60
C PRO A 108 31.92 -2.38 38.26
N PRO A 109 33.04 -1.91 37.68
CA PRO A 109 33.59 -2.43 36.43
C PRO A 109 34.20 -3.82 36.65
N LEU A 110 33.55 -4.90 36.22
CA LEU A 110 34.09 -6.26 36.32
C LEU A 110 34.72 -6.68 35.00
N MET A 111 35.96 -7.18 35.08
CA MET A 111 36.72 -7.65 33.92
C MET A 111 36.51 -9.15 33.72
N LEU A 112 36.22 -9.56 32.49
CA LEU A 112 36.12 -10.96 32.08
C LEU A 112 37.51 -11.50 31.71
N PRO A 113 38.14 -12.39 32.50
CA PRO A 113 39.54 -12.78 32.26
C PRO A 113 39.77 -13.54 30.96
N SER A 114 38.73 -14.15 30.39
CA SER A 114 38.82 -14.88 29.11
C SER A 114 39.02 -13.96 27.89
N CYS A 115 38.71 -12.67 28.00
CA CYS A 115 38.79 -11.74 26.87
C CYS A 115 39.22 -10.30 27.23
N GLY A 116 39.41 -9.98 28.51
CA GLY A 116 39.83 -8.66 28.99
C GLY A 116 38.74 -7.57 28.97
N HIS A 117 37.58 -7.84 28.36
CA HIS A 117 36.48 -6.87 28.32
C HIS A 117 35.90 -6.61 29.71
N THR A 118 35.54 -5.36 29.96
CA THR A 118 34.94 -4.93 31.23
C THR A 118 33.46 -4.60 31.04
N VAL A 119 32.62 -5.07 31.97
CA VAL A 119 31.16 -4.83 32.00
C VAL A 119 30.76 -4.58 33.46
N CYS A 120 29.78 -3.71 33.71
CA CYS A 120 29.36 -3.42 35.08
C CYS A 120 28.68 -4.65 35.73
N LYS A 121 28.80 -4.76 37.06
CA LYS A 121 28.22 -5.86 37.84
C LYS A 121 26.70 -6.05 37.64
N PRO A 122 25.86 -5.00 37.59
CA PRO A 122 24.43 -5.16 37.29
C PRO A 122 24.18 -5.85 35.94
N CYS A 123 24.78 -5.36 34.86
CA CYS A 123 24.60 -5.95 33.53
C CYS A 123 25.08 -7.41 33.45
N LEU A 124 26.16 -7.77 34.15
CA LEU A 124 26.59 -9.17 34.22
C LEU A 124 25.62 -10.06 35.01
N LYS A 125 24.93 -9.53 36.03
CA LYS A 125 23.87 -10.26 36.72
C LYS A 125 22.70 -10.52 35.78
N ASP A 126 22.24 -9.49 35.06
CA ASP A 126 21.13 -9.63 34.10
C ASP A 126 21.45 -10.66 33.01
N ILE A 127 22.70 -10.68 32.52
CA ILE A 127 23.18 -11.68 31.56
C ILE A 127 23.17 -13.09 32.17
N LYS A 128 23.61 -13.24 33.43
CA LYS A 128 23.59 -14.54 34.14
C LYS A 128 22.16 -15.02 34.44
N GLU A 129 21.22 -14.12 34.71
CA GLU A 129 19.81 -14.50 34.93
C GLU A 129 19.16 -15.02 33.65
N LYS A 130 19.55 -14.47 32.49
CA LYS A 130 19.04 -14.88 31.18
C LYS A 130 19.79 -16.06 30.55
N SER A 131 20.89 -16.54 31.16
CA SER A 131 21.73 -17.57 30.57
C SER A 131 22.47 -18.39 31.63
N ILE A 132 22.53 -19.72 31.44
CA ILE A 132 23.19 -20.65 32.37
C ILE A 132 24.67 -20.30 32.57
N LYS A 133 25.33 -19.73 31.55
CA LYS A 133 26.72 -19.29 31.59
C LYS A 133 26.83 -17.81 31.27
N ILE A 134 27.78 -17.14 31.91
CA ILE A 134 28.11 -15.75 31.60
C ILE A 134 28.90 -15.72 30.29
N THR A 135 28.38 -15.01 29.30
CA THR A 135 29.03 -14.81 28.01
C THR A 135 29.31 -13.33 27.83
N CYS A 136 30.52 -12.98 27.37
CA CYS A 136 30.89 -11.59 27.13
C CYS A 136 29.92 -10.96 26.10
N PRO A 137 29.23 -9.85 26.41
CA PRO A 137 28.30 -9.23 25.47
C PRO A 137 28.99 -8.56 24.28
N ILE A 138 30.32 -8.36 24.35
CA ILE A 138 31.10 -7.65 23.34
C ILE A 138 31.67 -8.62 22.31
N CYS A 139 32.36 -9.68 22.77
CA CYS A 139 33.08 -10.62 21.90
C CYS A 139 32.56 -12.07 21.99
N ARG A 140 31.50 -12.32 22.77
CA ARG A 140 30.88 -13.64 22.97
C ARG A 140 31.79 -14.72 23.59
N ALA A 141 32.96 -14.34 24.12
CA ALA A 141 33.81 -15.25 24.86
C ALA A 141 33.11 -15.73 26.15
N PRO A 142 33.05 -17.04 26.43
CA PRO A 142 32.46 -17.56 27.66
C PRO A 142 33.34 -17.21 28.87
N SER A 143 32.71 -16.92 30.00
CA SER A 143 33.38 -16.84 31.30
C SER A 143 33.33 -18.19 32.00
N LYS A 144 34.46 -18.60 32.58
CA LYS A 144 34.55 -19.78 33.45
C LYS A 144 34.35 -19.44 34.94
N LEU A 145 34.35 -18.15 35.27
CA LEU A 145 34.24 -17.65 36.64
C LEU A 145 32.83 -17.13 36.93
N GLU A 146 32.41 -17.29 38.18
CA GLU A 146 31.20 -16.63 38.68
C GLU A 146 31.41 -15.13 38.87
N ILE A 147 30.32 -14.35 38.83
CA ILE A 147 30.35 -12.89 39.00
C ILE A 147 31.10 -12.47 40.28
N LYS A 148 30.94 -13.20 41.38
CA LYS A 148 31.59 -12.90 42.67
C LYS A 148 33.12 -13.05 42.61
N SER A 149 33.63 -13.81 41.64
CA SER A 149 35.05 -14.12 41.47
C SER A 149 35.68 -13.32 40.32
N LEU A 150 34.92 -12.46 39.64
CA LEU A 150 35.46 -11.60 38.59
C LEU A 150 36.22 -10.42 39.21
N PRO A 151 37.44 -10.11 38.73
CA PRO A 151 38.21 -8.98 39.23
C PRO A 151 37.57 -7.65 38.84
N ILE A 152 37.67 -6.68 39.75
CA ILE A 152 37.29 -5.29 39.48
C ILE A 152 38.43 -4.61 38.70
N ASN A 153 38.08 -3.87 37.66
CA ASN A 153 39.03 -3.04 36.91
C ASN A 153 39.22 -1.68 37.59
N TYR A 154 40.13 -1.62 38.56
CA TYR A 154 40.43 -0.40 39.33
C TYR A 154 40.98 0.75 38.50
N ALA A 155 41.65 0.49 37.36
CA ALA A 155 42.13 1.54 36.48
C ALA A 155 40.98 2.38 35.90
N LEU A 156 39.83 1.74 35.60
CA LEU A 156 38.64 2.47 35.16
C LEU A 156 37.99 3.26 36.30
N LEU A 157 38.05 2.75 37.53
CA LEU A 157 37.59 3.50 38.70
C LEU A 157 38.46 4.74 38.94
N GLU A 158 39.79 4.63 38.84
CA GLU A 158 40.70 5.76 38.99
C GLU A 158 40.47 6.85 37.92
N LEU A 159 40.11 6.45 36.70
CA LEU A 159 39.74 7.39 35.63
C LEU A 159 38.42 8.12 35.91
N THR A 160 37.46 7.47 36.59
CA THR A 160 36.21 8.11 37.03
C THR A 160 36.36 8.92 38.32
N GLU A 161 37.31 8.54 39.19
CA GLU A 161 37.56 9.15 40.50
C GLU A 161 38.57 10.30 40.45
N LYS A 162 39.29 10.48 39.34
CA LYS A 162 39.93 11.76 39.01
C LYS A 162 38.83 12.80 38.86
N LYS A 163 38.39 13.35 40.01
CA LYS A 163 37.74 14.65 40.10
C LYS A 163 38.60 15.54 39.21
N SER A 164 38.05 15.97 38.09
CA SER A 164 38.67 16.99 37.27
C SER A 164 39.00 18.13 38.22
N GLN A 165 40.25 18.24 38.67
CA GLN A 165 40.70 19.42 39.40
C GLN A 165 40.66 20.51 38.34
N ILE A 166 39.51 21.18 38.27
CA ILE A 166 39.30 22.29 37.37
C ILE A 166 40.30 23.34 37.84
N LYS A 167 41.33 23.58 37.03
CA LYS A 167 42.38 24.56 37.27
C LYS A 167 42.18 25.72 36.33
N CYS A 168 42.66 26.89 36.74
CA CYS A 168 42.64 28.08 35.91
C CYS A 168 43.32 27.81 34.57
N HIS A 169 42.59 27.95 33.47
CA HIS A 169 43.13 27.69 32.12
C HIS A 169 44.30 28.61 31.75
N VAL A 170 44.38 29.79 32.36
CA VAL A 170 45.45 30.78 32.11
C VAL A 170 46.67 30.52 32.98
N HIS A 171 46.45 30.31 34.28
CA HIS A 171 47.54 30.27 35.27
C HIS A 171 47.86 28.87 35.78
N ASN A 172 47.06 27.85 35.44
CA ASN A 172 47.18 26.47 35.92
C ASN A 172 47.19 26.32 37.46
N HIS A 173 46.57 27.27 38.16
CA HIS A 173 46.39 27.24 39.61
C HIS A 173 44.96 26.82 39.97
N ASP A 174 44.79 26.30 41.17
CA ASP A 174 43.47 25.96 41.69
C ASP A 174 42.60 27.22 41.82
N TYR A 175 41.32 27.07 41.52
CA TYR A 175 40.34 28.13 41.74
C TYR A 175 40.08 28.28 43.25
N VAL A 176 40.00 29.52 43.72
CA VAL A 176 39.84 29.85 45.15
C VAL A 176 38.70 30.84 45.41
N ALA A 177 38.26 31.58 44.39
CA ALA A 177 37.22 32.59 44.53
C ALA A 177 36.24 32.58 43.35
N TYR A 178 35.12 33.29 43.50
CA TYR A 178 34.11 33.57 42.48
C TYR A 178 33.83 35.07 42.44
N CYS A 179 33.86 35.65 41.25
CA CYS A 179 33.45 37.04 41.00
C CYS A 179 31.96 37.09 40.66
N LYS A 180 31.17 37.85 41.44
CA LYS A 180 29.73 38.01 41.22
C LYS A 180 29.42 38.87 40.00
N ASP A 181 30.23 39.90 39.75
CA ASP A 181 30.04 40.84 38.64
C ASP A 181 30.25 40.16 37.29
N ASP A 182 31.39 39.46 37.13
CA ASP A 182 31.73 38.76 35.89
C ASP A 182 31.16 37.35 35.80
N LYS A 183 30.60 36.83 36.89
CA LYS A 183 30.09 35.46 37.03
C LYS A 183 31.13 34.38 36.70
N LYS A 184 32.38 34.59 37.12
CA LYS A 184 33.55 33.74 36.82
C LYS A 184 34.21 33.19 38.08
N ILE A 185 34.75 31.97 37.98
CA ILE A 185 35.65 31.40 38.99
C ILE A 185 37.08 31.92 38.77
N LEU A 186 37.77 32.24 39.86
CA LEU A 186 39.08 32.90 39.88
C LEU A 186 40.10 32.10 40.69
N CYS A 187 41.32 31.95 40.17
CA CYS A 187 42.47 31.53 40.96
C CYS A 187 43.08 32.73 41.69
N GLY A 188 44.03 32.49 42.61
CA GLY A 188 44.67 33.56 43.38
C GLY A 188 45.29 34.69 42.54
N VAL A 189 45.77 34.37 41.33
CA VAL A 189 46.33 35.36 40.39
C VAL A 189 45.23 36.19 39.72
N CYS A 190 44.14 35.56 39.26
CA CYS A 190 43.05 36.26 38.58
C CYS A 190 42.34 37.28 39.48
N ILE A 191 42.38 37.13 40.80
CA ILE A 191 41.79 38.11 41.73
C ILE A 191 42.40 39.50 41.54
N PHE A 192 43.69 39.59 41.17
CA PHE A 192 44.36 40.88 40.92
C PHE A 192 43.89 41.60 39.66
N ASP A 193 43.33 40.87 38.70
CA ASP A 193 42.76 41.44 37.48
C ASP A 193 41.30 41.90 37.68
N HIS A 194 40.62 41.37 38.72
CA HIS A 194 39.27 41.73 39.12
C HIS A 194 39.26 42.75 40.27
N LYS A 195 40.23 43.68 40.28
CA LYS A 195 40.32 44.75 41.29
C LYS A 195 39.10 45.66 41.21
N GLY A 196 38.37 45.76 42.32
CA GLY A 196 37.17 46.58 42.43
C GLY A 196 35.86 45.83 42.16
N HIS A 197 35.90 44.54 41.82
CA HIS A 197 34.72 43.69 41.69
C HIS A 197 34.39 42.95 42.99
N ILE A 198 33.13 42.58 43.16
CA ILE A 198 32.63 41.81 44.31
C ILE A 198 32.99 40.34 44.12
N CYS A 199 33.98 39.88 44.88
CA CYS A 199 34.47 38.50 44.85
C CYS A 199 34.31 37.83 46.22
N CYS A 200 33.89 36.57 46.24
CA CYS A 200 33.80 35.75 47.45
C CYS A 200 34.63 34.46 47.30
N LEU A 201 35.06 33.87 48.41
CA LEU A 201 35.82 32.61 48.40
C LEU A 201 34.90 31.44 48.04
N LEU A 202 35.45 30.37 47.45
CA LEU A 202 34.64 29.21 47.06
C LEU A 202 34.00 28.44 48.22
N ASN A 203 34.44 28.68 49.46
CA ASN A 203 33.87 28.09 50.67
C ASN A 203 32.83 29.00 51.34
N ASP A 204 32.50 30.14 50.73
CA ASP A 204 31.55 31.11 51.25
C ASP A 204 30.11 30.56 51.14
N SER A 205 29.34 30.66 52.23
CA SER A 205 27.94 30.21 52.28
C SER A 205 27.04 31.00 51.32
N GLU A 206 27.41 32.22 50.96
CA GLU A 206 26.67 33.04 49.99
C GLU A 206 26.65 32.43 48.58
N LEU A 207 27.64 31.59 48.23
CA LEU A 207 27.66 30.90 46.94
C LEU A 207 26.57 29.85 46.80
N GLN A 208 26.05 29.33 47.91
CA GLN A 208 24.97 28.35 47.90
C GLN A 208 23.72 28.92 47.20
N SER A 209 23.38 30.17 47.48
CA SER A 209 22.25 30.84 46.82
C SER A 209 22.46 30.98 45.31
N ILE A 210 23.68 31.27 44.86
CA ILE A 210 24.01 31.40 43.44
C ILE A 210 23.98 30.03 42.74
N THR A 211 24.47 28.98 43.40
CA THR A 211 24.41 27.62 42.86
C THR A 211 22.98 27.09 42.80
N ASP A 212 22.17 27.39 43.82
CA ASP A 212 20.76 27.00 43.87
C ASP A 212 19.95 27.75 42.79
N GLU A 213 20.25 29.03 42.57
CA GLU A 213 19.65 29.80 41.47
C GLU A 213 20.01 29.21 40.09
N LYS A 214 21.29 28.88 39.87
CA LYS A 214 21.74 28.24 38.62
C LYS A 214 21.08 26.88 38.41
N LYS A 215 20.98 26.06 39.47
CA LYS A 215 20.30 24.77 39.44
C LYS A 215 18.81 24.93 39.12
N SER A 216 18.13 25.85 39.80
CA SER A 216 16.71 26.15 39.57
C SER A 216 16.43 26.56 38.12
N LYS A 217 17.29 27.37 37.49
CA LYS A 217 17.16 27.71 36.06
C LYS A 217 17.23 26.49 35.15
N ILE A 218 18.14 25.56 35.44
CA ILE A 218 18.25 24.30 34.68
C ILE A 218 17.00 23.44 34.92
N ASP A 219 16.52 23.35 36.16
CA ASP A 219 15.31 22.60 36.49
C ASP A 219 14.06 23.16 35.76
N ILE A 220 13.93 24.49 35.66
CA ILE A 220 12.87 25.15 34.89
C ILE A 220 12.97 24.79 33.41
N GLN A 221 14.17 24.87 32.81
CA GLN A 221 14.37 24.48 31.40
C GLN A 221 14.02 23.00 31.16
N ILE A 222 14.37 22.12 32.09
CA ILE A 222 14.01 20.69 32.02
C ILE A 222 12.48 20.54 32.06
N GLN A 223 11.78 21.28 32.92
CA GLN A 223 10.32 21.25 32.99
C GLN A 223 9.69 21.73 31.68
N GLU A 224 10.15 22.86 31.12
CA GLU A 224 9.69 23.41 29.83
C GLU A 224 9.91 22.43 28.66
N LEU A 225 11.06 21.78 28.62
CA LEU A 225 11.34 20.76 27.60
C LEU A 225 10.48 19.51 27.80
N ASN A 226 10.23 19.10 29.04
CA ASN A 226 9.38 17.94 29.32
C ASN A 226 7.91 18.20 28.98
N THR A 227 7.38 19.40 29.24
CA THR A 227 6.02 19.77 28.83
C THR A 227 5.89 19.77 27.32
N THR A 228 6.87 20.35 26.62
CA THR A 228 6.93 20.35 25.15
C THR A 228 6.99 18.91 24.63
N LYS A 229 7.90 18.09 25.15
CA LYS A 229 8.02 16.67 24.77
C LYS A 229 6.70 15.91 24.93
N LYS A 230 5.93 16.19 25.99
CA LYS A 230 4.63 15.56 26.21
C LYS A 230 3.64 15.89 25.10
N ILE A 231 3.56 17.15 24.68
CA ILE A 231 2.70 17.61 23.58
C ILE A 231 3.07 16.88 22.27
N TRP A 232 4.38 16.74 21.97
CA TRP A 232 4.84 16.02 20.79
C TRP A 232 4.50 14.53 20.82
N ILE A 233 4.58 13.88 21.98
CA ILE A 233 4.17 12.49 22.15
C ILE A 233 2.67 12.32 21.89
N GLU A 234 1.85 13.22 22.41
CA GLU A 234 0.40 13.21 22.18
C GLU A 234 0.06 13.42 20.69
N ALA A 235 0.73 14.36 20.02
CA ALA A 235 0.57 14.58 18.58
C ALA A 235 0.98 13.37 17.73
N LEU A 236 2.06 12.66 18.12
CA LEU A 236 2.48 11.43 17.44
C LEU A 236 1.44 10.32 17.57
N LEU A 237 0.85 10.15 18.76
CA LEU A 237 -0.22 9.16 18.98
C LEU A 237 -1.47 9.47 18.15
N GLU A 238 -1.83 10.74 18.00
CA GLU A 238 -2.94 11.15 17.11
C GLU A 238 -2.63 10.89 15.64
N MET A 239 -1.40 11.18 15.20
CA MET A 239 -0.97 10.87 13.83
C MET A 239 -1.07 9.37 13.52
N ASP A 240 -0.63 8.52 14.46
CA ASP A 240 -0.70 7.06 14.30
C ASP A 240 -2.15 6.57 14.13
N LYS A 241 -3.11 7.15 14.87
CA LYS A 241 -4.55 6.86 14.70
C LYS A 241 -5.04 7.24 13.31
N ILE A 242 -4.63 8.41 12.80
CA ILE A 242 -5.02 8.88 11.46
C ILE A 242 -4.45 7.94 10.39
N ILE A 243 -3.17 7.54 10.52
CA ILE A 243 -2.53 6.59 9.60
C ILE A 243 -3.29 5.26 9.58
N HIS A 244 -3.71 4.75 10.76
CA HIS A 244 -4.52 3.54 10.85
C HIS A 244 -5.84 3.68 10.07
N LEU A 245 -6.58 4.78 10.26
CA LEU A 245 -7.84 5.03 9.56
C LEU A 245 -7.65 5.14 8.04
N ILE A 246 -6.55 5.77 7.59
CA ILE A 246 -6.22 5.87 6.16
C ILE A 246 -6.00 4.47 5.59
N ASN A 247 -5.21 3.63 6.25
CA ASN A 247 -4.93 2.27 5.78
C ASN A 247 -6.18 1.39 5.75
N GLU A 248 -7.03 1.48 6.77
CA GLU A 248 -8.34 0.80 6.78
C GLU A 248 -9.20 1.24 5.60
N ARG A 249 -9.23 2.55 5.32
CA ARG A 249 -10.00 3.12 4.20
C ARG A 249 -9.45 2.67 2.84
N ILE A 250 -8.13 2.61 2.69
CA ILE A 250 -7.47 2.09 1.48
C ILE A 250 -7.89 0.65 1.22
N GLU A 251 -7.89 -0.21 2.23
CA GLU A 251 -8.26 -1.62 2.05
C GLU A 251 -9.74 -1.77 1.68
N ILE A 252 -10.63 -0.95 2.27
CA ILE A 252 -12.04 -0.89 1.85
C ILE A 252 -12.15 -0.52 0.37
N HIS A 253 -11.47 0.55 -0.07
CA HIS A 253 -11.52 0.98 -1.48
C HIS A 253 -10.98 -0.08 -2.43
N LYS A 254 -9.88 -0.74 -2.08
CA LYS A 254 -9.32 -1.86 -2.84
C LYS A 254 -10.33 -2.99 -3.01
N ASN A 255 -11.00 -3.39 -1.94
CA ASN A 255 -12.05 -4.41 -1.99
C ASN A 255 -13.25 -3.98 -2.84
N CYS A 256 -13.68 -2.72 -2.72
CA CYS A 256 -14.76 -2.19 -3.55
C CYS A 256 -14.42 -2.21 -5.04
N ILE A 257 -13.18 -1.88 -5.41
CA ILE A 257 -12.72 -1.91 -6.80
C ILE A 257 -12.77 -3.33 -7.35
N VAL A 258 -12.17 -4.29 -6.65
CA VAL A 258 -12.16 -5.71 -7.06
C VAL A 258 -13.58 -6.26 -7.19
N GLU A 259 -14.47 -5.94 -6.25
CA GLU A 259 -15.87 -6.40 -6.31
C GLU A 259 -16.65 -5.75 -7.44
N THR A 260 -16.36 -4.49 -7.76
CA THR A 260 -16.99 -3.78 -8.89
C THR A 260 -16.53 -4.36 -10.22
N GLU A 261 -15.23 -4.62 -10.36
CA GLU A 261 -14.64 -5.28 -11.51
C GLU A 261 -15.31 -6.65 -11.77
N LYS A 262 -15.43 -7.49 -10.72
CA LYS A 262 -16.12 -8.78 -10.82
C LYS A 262 -17.56 -8.63 -11.32
N LYS A 263 -18.31 -7.65 -10.81
CA LYS A 263 -19.69 -7.39 -11.24
C LYS A 263 -19.75 -6.93 -12.69
N MET A 264 -18.84 -6.07 -13.13
CA MET A 264 -18.74 -5.61 -14.52
C MET A 264 -18.42 -6.76 -15.47
N ILE A 265 -17.41 -7.58 -15.15
CA ILE A 265 -17.04 -8.76 -15.96
C ILE A 265 -18.23 -9.71 -16.08
N LYS A 266 -18.90 -10.00 -14.96
CA LYS A 266 -20.08 -10.88 -14.95
C LYS A 266 -21.20 -10.33 -15.82
N ALA A 267 -21.50 -9.03 -15.74
CA ALA A 267 -22.53 -8.40 -16.57
C ALA A 267 -22.20 -8.49 -18.07
N ILE A 268 -20.93 -8.29 -18.45
CA ILE A 268 -20.46 -8.43 -19.84
C ILE A 268 -20.59 -9.89 -20.30
N GLN A 269 -20.17 -10.86 -19.48
CA GLN A 269 -20.28 -12.29 -19.80
C GLN A 269 -21.74 -12.73 -19.95
N ASP A 270 -22.63 -12.30 -19.04
CA ASP A 270 -24.06 -12.62 -19.09
C ASP A 270 -24.73 -11.99 -20.32
N GLY A 271 -24.38 -10.75 -20.66
CA GLY A 271 -24.85 -10.07 -21.86
C GLY A 271 -24.39 -10.76 -23.14
N SER A 272 -23.09 -11.10 -23.23
CA SER A 272 -22.53 -11.86 -24.35
C SER A 272 -23.20 -13.22 -24.52
N LYS A 273 -23.44 -13.95 -23.43
CA LYS A 273 -24.11 -15.26 -23.46
C LYS A 273 -25.54 -15.15 -24.00
N LYS A 274 -26.30 -14.13 -23.60
CA LYS A 274 -27.64 -13.87 -24.12
C LYS A 274 -27.61 -13.53 -25.61
N CYS A 275 -26.67 -12.67 -26.03
CA CYS A 275 -26.49 -12.36 -27.45
C CYS A 275 -26.18 -13.59 -28.30
N ILE A 276 -25.30 -14.48 -27.82
CA ILE A 276 -24.99 -15.74 -28.50
C ILE A 276 -26.21 -16.67 -28.52
N GLN A 277 -27.03 -16.67 -27.47
CA GLN A 277 -28.27 -17.43 -27.44
C GLN A 277 -29.29 -16.90 -28.47
N ASP A 278 -29.48 -15.59 -28.59
CA ASP A 278 -30.34 -14.98 -29.62
C ASP A 278 -29.90 -15.43 -31.03
N LEU A 279 -28.59 -15.46 -31.30
CA LEU A 279 -28.04 -15.95 -32.56
C LEU A 279 -28.27 -17.46 -32.76
N ALA A 280 -28.14 -18.26 -31.70
CA ALA A 280 -28.39 -19.69 -31.76
C ALA A 280 -29.86 -20.01 -32.04
N GLU A 281 -30.79 -19.24 -31.48
CA GLU A 281 -32.23 -19.34 -31.76
C GLU A 281 -32.57 -19.00 -33.21
N LEU A 282 -31.90 -17.99 -33.79
CA LEU A 282 -31.97 -17.72 -35.23
C LEU A 282 -31.32 -18.83 -36.07
N ALA A 283 -30.27 -19.49 -35.61
CA ALA A 283 -29.66 -20.59 -36.36
C ALA A 283 -30.55 -21.85 -36.37
N ALA A 284 -31.34 -22.07 -35.32
CA ALA A 284 -32.16 -23.27 -35.13
C ALA A 284 -33.49 -23.27 -35.93
N HIS A 285 -33.72 -22.31 -36.83
CA HIS A 285 -35.04 -22.05 -37.46
C HIS A 285 -35.75 -23.30 -38.02
N ASP A 286 -36.69 -23.84 -37.24
CA ASP A 286 -37.65 -24.87 -37.64
C ASP A 286 -38.44 -24.45 -38.90
N THR A 287 -38.66 -23.15 -39.09
CA THR A 287 -39.32 -22.59 -40.28
C THR A 287 -38.54 -22.86 -41.55
N LEU A 288 -37.21 -22.73 -41.53
CA LEU A 288 -36.35 -23.04 -42.68
C LEU A 288 -36.27 -24.54 -42.93
N LYS A 289 -36.20 -25.33 -41.86
CA LYS A 289 -36.21 -26.80 -41.95
C LYS A 289 -37.52 -27.33 -42.53
N ASN A 290 -38.66 -26.80 -42.08
CA ASN A 290 -39.98 -27.14 -42.61
C ASN A 290 -40.11 -26.71 -44.07
N LEU A 291 -39.63 -25.51 -44.42
CA LEU A 291 -39.59 -25.05 -45.80
C LEU A 291 -38.76 -26.01 -46.68
N GLN A 292 -37.55 -26.38 -46.24
CA GLN A 292 -36.72 -27.37 -46.93
C GLN A 292 -37.42 -28.72 -47.10
N ASN A 293 -38.11 -29.21 -46.08
CA ASN A 293 -38.89 -30.45 -46.16
C ASN A 293 -40.01 -30.34 -47.20
N THR A 294 -40.76 -29.24 -47.22
CA THR A 294 -41.82 -29.00 -48.22
C THR A 294 -41.25 -28.94 -49.64
N PHE A 295 -40.09 -28.29 -49.84
CA PHE A 295 -39.39 -28.34 -51.12
C PHE A 295 -39.02 -29.78 -51.50
N GLY A 296 -38.46 -30.55 -50.56
CA GLY A 296 -38.09 -31.96 -50.77
C GLY A 296 -39.29 -32.86 -51.13
N GLU A 297 -40.43 -32.69 -50.45
CA GLU A 297 -41.67 -33.41 -50.73
C GLU A 297 -42.23 -33.08 -52.12
N ASN A 298 -42.28 -31.79 -52.47
CA ASN A 298 -42.74 -31.35 -53.79
C ASN A 298 -41.82 -31.89 -54.90
N ILE A 299 -40.49 -31.81 -54.73
CA ILE A 299 -39.51 -32.35 -55.69
C ILE A 299 -39.68 -33.87 -55.84
N SER A 300 -39.88 -34.60 -54.74
CA SER A 300 -40.08 -36.04 -54.77
C SER A 300 -41.37 -36.43 -55.50
N SER A 301 -42.46 -35.71 -55.22
CA SER A 301 -43.75 -35.90 -55.90
C SER A 301 -43.66 -35.63 -57.40
N LEU A 302 -42.98 -34.54 -57.80
CA LEU A 302 -42.76 -34.23 -59.22
C LEU A 302 -41.87 -35.26 -59.91
N SER A 303 -40.80 -35.69 -59.25
CA SER A 303 -39.91 -36.74 -59.77
C SER A 303 -40.67 -38.06 -59.98
N GLN A 304 -41.59 -38.41 -59.07
CA GLN A 304 -42.43 -39.59 -59.22
C GLN A 304 -43.40 -39.45 -60.41
N GLN A 305 -44.05 -38.29 -60.58
CA GLN A 305 -44.94 -38.04 -61.71
C GLN A 305 -44.19 -38.09 -63.04
N ILE A 306 -43.02 -37.43 -63.13
CA ILE A 306 -42.14 -37.48 -64.29
C ILE A 306 -41.77 -38.94 -64.61
N GLY A 307 -41.33 -39.72 -63.63
CA GLY A 307 -40.97 -41.12 -63.84
C GLY A 307 -42.13 -42.02 -64.30
N VAL A 308 -43.38 -41.72 -63.89
CA VAL A 308 -44.56 -42.42 -64.43
C VAL A 308 -44.79 -42.07 -65.90
N LEU A 309 -44.61 -40.80 -66.27
CA LEU A 309 -44.76 -40.34 -67.65
C LEU A 309 -43.65 -40.88 -68.55
N GLU A 310 -42.41 -40.87 -68.10
CA GLU A 310 -41.27 -41.45 -68.81
C GLU A 310 -41.50 -42.94 -69.11
N LYS A 311 -41.97 -43.73 -68.12
CA LYS A 311 -42.35 -45.14 -68.35
C LYS A 311 -43.50 -45.31 -69.33
N LYS A 312 -44.49 -44.40 -69.31
CA LYS A 312 -45.58 -44.43 -70.29
C LYS A 312 -45.07 -44.11 -71.69
N ILE A 313 -44.08 -43.22 -71.84
CA ILE A 313 -43.43 -42.94 -73.13
C ILE A 313 -42.71 -44.20 -73.63
N GLU A 314 -41.93 -44.87 -72.78
CA GLU A 314 -41.26 -46.13 -73.14
C GLU A 314 -42.28 -47.20 -73.62
N LEU A 315 -43.38 -47.38 -72.89
CA LEU A 315 -44.44 -48.31 -73.28
C LEU A 315 -45.17 -47.88 -74.54
N PHE A 316 -45.32 -46.57 -74.77
CA PHE A 316 -45.97 -46.05 -75.97
C PHE A 316 -45.19 -46.41 -77.22
N ASP A 317 -43.85 -46.40 -77.17
CA ASP A 317 -43.02 -46.76 -78.31
C ASP A 317 -43.26 -48.20 -78.80
N GLU A 318 -43.61 -49.12 -77.88
CA GLU A 318 -43.90 -50.54 -78.18
C GLU A 318 -45.31 -50.81 -78.74
N LEU A 319 -46.23 -49.84 -78.70
CA LEU A 319 -47.61 -49.99 -79.18
C LEU A 319 -47.74 -49.96 -80.72
N THR A 320 -48.75 -50.64 -81.26
CA THR A 320 -49.09 -50.60 -82.69
C THR A 320 -49.75 -49.27 -83.08
N MET A 321 -49.76 -48.92 -84.37
CA MET A 321 -50.24 -47.61 -84.83
C MET A 321 -51.73 -47.37 -84.56
N ALA A 322 -52.55 -48.42 -84.51
CA ALA A 322 -53.98 -48.31 -84.16
C ALA A 322 -54.18 -48.04 -82.65
N GLU A 323 -53.35 -48.64 -81.79
CA GLU A 323 -53.40 -48.46 -80.33
C GLU A 323 -52.91 -47.07 -79.91
N LYS A 324 -51.91 -46.53 -80.61
CA LYS A 324 -51.41 -45.16 -80.42
C LYS A 324 -52.45 -44.08 -80.72
N LEU A 325 -53.39 -44.36 -81.63
CA LEU A 325 -54.43 -43.43 -82.11
C LEU A 325 -55.75 -43.54 -81.32
N ASN A 326 -55.86 -44.48 -80.38
CA ASN A 326 -57.03 -44.60 -79.52
C ASN A 326 -56.91 -43.60 -78.35
N ASP A 327 -57.78 -42.60 -78.30
CA ASP A 327 -57.72 -41.41 -77.41
C ASP A 327 -57.87 -41.69 -75.89
N GLU A 328 -57.78 -42.94 -75.43
CA GLU A 328 -57.98 -43.31 -74.01
C GLU A 328 -56.72 -43.21 -73.14
N MET A 329 -55.63 -42.58 -73.61
CA MET A 329 -54.49 -42.24 -72.74
C MET A 329 -54.76 -40.96 -71.95
N ASN A 330 -55.73 -41.00 -71.04
CA ASN A 330 -55.93 -39.92 -70.07
C ASN A 330 -54.74 -39.88 -69.10
N ILE A 331 -53.89 -38.89 -69.27
CA ILE A 331 -52.80 -38.59 -68.35
C ILE A 331 -53.35 -37.67 -67.25
N GLU A 332 -53.83 -38.26 -66.16
CA GLU A 332 -54.14 -37.49 -64.95
C GLU A 332 -52.83 -37.05 -64.27
N ILE A 333 -52.42 -35.81 -64.55
CA ILE A 333 -51.36 -35.12 -63.81
C ILE A 333 -52.00 -34.48 -62.58
N LYS A 334 -51.44 -34.74 -61.39
CA LYS A 334 -51.91 -34.04 -60.19
C LYS A 334 -51.56 -32.55 -60.32
N PRO A 335 -52.42 -31.64 -59.85
CA PRO A 335 -52.13 -30.21 -59.90
C PRO A 335 -50.79 -29.92 -59.22
N LEU A 336 -49.92 -29.18 -59.90
CA LEU A 336 -48.66 -28.72 -59.35
C LEU A 336 -48.93 -27.72 -58.22
N ASN A 337 -48.25 -27.91 -57.10
CA ASN A 337 -48.19 -26.89 -56.05
C ASN A 337 -47.30 -25.74 -56.52
N ASP A 338 -47.72 -24.51 -56.20
CA ASP A 338 -46.86 -23.34 -56.41
C ASP A 338 -45.57 -23.45 -55.61
N VAL A 339 -44.49 -22.89 -56.16
CA VAL A 339 -43.20 -22.86 -55.49
C VAL A 339 -43.30 -22.02 -54.20
N PRO A 340 -42.97 -22.58 -53.03
CA PRO A 340 -43.04 -21.84 -51.77
C PRO A 340 -42.16 -20.59 -51.79
N VAL A 341 -42.65 -19.49 -51.23
CA VAL A 341 -41.93 -18.22 -51.23
C VAL A 341 -40.80 -18.22 -50.20
N LEU A 342 -39.61 -17.76 -50.58
CA LEU A 342 -38.41 -17.69 -49.72
C LEU A 342 -38.37 -16.50 -48.75
N THR A 343 -39.50 -15.83 -48.51
CA THR A 343 -39.57 -14.60 -47.70
C THR A 343 -38.99 -14.79 -46.30
N ALA A 344 -39.27 -15.93 -45.65
CA ALA A 344 -38.73 -16.24 -44.33
C ALA A 344 -37.18 -16.28 -44.33
N ALA A 345 -36.57 -16.96 -45.30
CA ALA A 345 -35.11 -17.04 -45.44
C ALA A 345 -34.48 -15.69 -45.76
N LYS A 346 -35.11 -14.91 -46.65
CA LYS A 346 -34.66 -13.57 -47.01
C LYS A 346 -34.71 -12.61 -45.82
N ASN A 347 -35.77 -12.65 -45.01
CA ASN A 347 -35.90 -11.80 -43.82
C ASN A 347 -34.83 -12.11 -42.75
N ILE A 348 -34.47 -13.38 -42.57
CA ILE A 348 -33.40 -13.77 -41.63
C ILE A 348 -32.04 -13.28 -42.14
N LEU A 349 -31.78 -13.46 -43.44
CA LEU A 349 -30.55 -12.99 -44.07
C LEU A 349 -30.43 -11.46 -44.00
N GLU A 350 -31.54 -10.74 -44.22
CA GLU A 350 -31.60 -9.28 -44.10
C GLU A 350 -31.27 -8.82 -42.68
N LYS A 351 -31.85 -9.46 -41.65
CA LYS A 351 -31.51 -9.18 -40.24
C LYS A 351 -30.01 -9.35 -39.95
N LEU A 352 -29.40 -10.42 -40.48
CA LEU A 352 -27.97 -10.71 -40.30
C LEU A 352 -27.04 -9.82 -41.15
N SER A 353 -27.57 -9.13 -42.16
CA SER A 353 -26.80 -8.26 -43.06
C SER A 353 -26.61 -6.84 -42.52
N ILE A 354 -27.30 -6.49 -41.43
CA ILE A 354 -27.21 -5.19 -40.78
C ILE A 354 -25.90 -5.12 -39.97
N SER A 355 -25.16 -4.03 -40.11
CA SER A 355 -24.00 -3.74 -39.25
C SER A 355 -24.49 -3.50 -37.82
N LEU A 356 -24.05 -4.31 -36.87
CA LEU A 356 -24.44 -4.22 -35.47
C LEU A 356 -23.33 -3.62 -34.60
N ASP A 357 -23.73 -2.81 -33.63
CA ASP A 357 -22.85 -2.41 -32.53
C ASP A 357 -22.90 -3.48 -31.43
N TYR A 358 -21.90 -4.36 -31.43
CA TYR A 358 -21.81 -5.46 -30.47
C TYR A 358 -21.63 -4.98 -29.02
N LYS A 359 -21.07 -3.79 -28.80
CA LYS A 359 -20.92 -3.23 -27.45
C LYS A 359 -22.31 -2.88 -26.88
N GLN A 360 -23.11 -2.17 -27.66
CA GLN A 360 -24.47 -1.82 -27.26
C GLN A 360 -25.37 -3.06 -27.13
N ALA A 361 -25.20 -4.06 -28.01
CA ALA A 361 -25.93 -5.31 -27.95
C ALA A 361 -25.67 -6.09 -26.64
N ILE A 362 -24.39 -6.19 -26.24
CA ILE A 362 -24.01 -6.83 -24.97
C ILE A 362 -24.56 -6.07 -23.77
N GLN A 363 -24.52 -4.73 -23.78
CA GLN A 363 -25.07 -3.90 -22.71
C GLN A 363 -26.59 -4.05 -22.59
N ASN A 364 -27.29 -4.07 -23.72
CA ASN A 364 -28.74 -4.25 -23.79
C ASN A 364 -29.17 -5.72 -23.64
N GLN A 365 -28.21 -6.64 -23.61
CA GLN A 365 -28.42 -8.09 -23.54
C GLN A 365 -29.32 -8.64 -24.65
N LYS A 366 -29.23 -8.04 -25.85
CA LYS A 366 -30.08 -8.35 -26.99
C LYS A 366 -29.38 -8.04 -28.31
N MET A 367 -29.45 -8.96 -29.28
CA MET A 367 -28.78 -8.79 -30.58
C MET A 367 -29.51 -7.93 -31.61
N PHE A 368 -30.84 -7.92 -31.60
CA PHE A 368 -31.69 -7.25 -32.62
C PHE A 368 -32.82 -6.45 -32.02
#